data_AF-A0A3D2P3V9-F1
#
_entry.id   AF-A0A3D2P3V9-F1
#
_cell.length_a   1.000
_cell.length_b   1.000
_cell.length_c   1.000
_cell.angle_alpha   90.00
_cell.angle_beta   90.00
_cell.angle_gamma   90.00
#
_symmetry.space_group_name_H-M   'P 1'
#
loop_
_entity.id
_entity.type
_entity.pdbx_description
1 polymer ?
#
loop_
_entity_poly.entity_id
_entity_poly.type
_entity_poly.pdbx_seq_one_letter_code
_entity_poly.pdbx_strand_id
1 'polypeptide(L)'
;LDLPLGRARFKLGGGHGGHNGLKSADAHVGGDYHRLRIGIGHPGDRRKVTNHVLGKFSKAETELIQGLMGDYHQAIRAFIRGNHDELRQHLAATKNNAKPEAKNSTQTSQNQKTVPPENDGKIALLLRQLGLSRKE
;
A
#
# COMPACT_ATOMS: atom_id res chain seq x y z
N LEU A 1 3.23 4.36 -3.14
CA LEU A 1 2.16 3.34 -2.93
C LEU A 1 2.02 2.95 -1.47
N ASP A 2 3.12 2.85 -0.74
CA ASP A 2 3.19 2.56 0.71
C ASP A 2 2.69 3.69 1.64
N LEU A 3 2.05 4.74 1.10
CA LEU A 3 1.52 5.84 1.91
C LEU A 3 0.07 6.13 1.49
N PRO A 4 -0.82 6.41 2.46
CA PRO A 4 -2.18 6.85 2.18
C PRO A 4 -2.19 8.11 1.31
N LEU A 5 -3.26 8.28 0.53
CA LEU A 5 -3.41 9.45 -0.32
C LEU A 5 -3.28 10.75 0.49
N GLY A 6 -2.41 11.65 0.05
CA GLY A 6 -2.21 12.95 0.67
C GLY A 6 -1.09 12.99 1.71
N ARG A 7 -0.68 11.84 2.26
CA ARG A 7 0.36 11.81 3.30
C ARG A 7 1.74 12.04 2.71
N ALA A 8 2.50 12.99 3.25
CA ALA A 8 3.90 13.21 2.90
C ALA A 8 4.88 12.70 3.98
N ARG A 9 6.06 12.26 3.56
CA ARG A 9 7.16 11.90 4.46
C ARG A 9 8.52 12.12 3.81
N PHE A 10 9.42 12.81 4.50
CA PHE A 10 10.83 12.83 4.14
C PHE A 10 11.54 11.56 4.64
N LYS A 11 12.40 11.00 3.78
CA LYS A 11 13.27 9.87 4.12
C LYS A 11 14.65 10.09 3.51
N LEU A 12 15.69 9.87 4.29
CA LEU A 12 17.05 9.74 3.79
C LEU A 12 17.29 8.26 3.45
N GLY A 13 17.86 7.99 2.28
CA GLY A 13 18.29 6.64 1.95
C GLY A 13 17.15 5.62 1.77
N GLY A 14 17.54 4.34 1.75
CA GLY A 14 16.65 3.19 1.62
C GLY A 14 16.52 2.64 0.20
N GLY A 15 15.73 1.56 0.05
CA GLY A 15 15.46 0.96 -1.25
C GLY A 15 14.36 1.68 -2.04
N HIS A 16 14.31 1.42 -3.36
CA HIS A 16 13.34 2.00 -4.28
C HIS A 16 11.87 1.60 -4.02
N GLY A 17 11.60 0.57 -3.22
CA GLY A 17 10.25 0.18 -2.81
C GLY A 17 9.30 -0.12 -3.98
N GLY A 18 9.82 -0.71 -5.05
CA GLY A 18 9.08 -1.00 -6.28
C GLY A 18 8.81 0.20 -7.20
N HIS A 19 9.34 1.39 -6.88
CA HIS A 19 9.18 2.58 -7.73
C HIS A 19 10.20 2.57 -8.88
N ASN A 20 9.72 2.51 -10.12
CA ASN A 20 10.58 2.40 -11.32
C ASN A 20 11.51 3.61 -11.49
N GLY A 21 11.04 4.84 -11.21
CA GLY A 21 11.87 6.05 -11.23
C GLY A 21 13.04 6.01 -10.23
N LEU A 22 12.78 5.69 -8.95
CA LEU A 22 13.85 5.50 -7.96
C LEU A 22 14.80 4.37 -8.36
N LYS A 23 14.31 3.26 -8.91
CA LYS A 23 15.20 2.18 -9.39
C LYS A 23 16.21 2.70 -10.42
N SER A 24 15.75 3.56 -11.34
CA SER A 24 16.63 4.20 -12.32
C SER A 24 17.59 5.20 -11.68
N ALA A 25 17.09 6.06 -10.78
CA ALA A 25 17.93 7.06 -10.10
C ALA A 25 19.02 6.40 -9.24
N ASP A 26 18.64 5.40 -8.43
CA ASP A 26 19.53 4.65 -7.55
C ASP A 26 20.69 4.01 -8.35
N ALA A 27 20.44 3.58 -9.58
CA ALA A 27 21.47 3.01 -10.46
C ALA A 27 22.53 4.02 -10.93
N HIS A 28 22.24 5.33 -10.91
CA HIS A 28 23.15 6.37 -11.41
C HIS A 28 23.79 7.19 -10.29
N VAL A 29 23.02 7.50 -9.23
CA VAL A 29 23.47 8.40 -8.15
C VAL A 29 23.57 7.69 -6.80
N GLY A 30 23.34 6.38 -6.74
CA GLY A 30 23.29 5.62 -5.50
C GLY A 30 22.01 5.87 -4.71
N GLY A 31 21.90 5.26 -3.52
CA GLY A 31 20.71 5.34 -2.68
C GLY A 31 20.71 6.49 -1.66
N ASP A 32 21.82 7.19 -1.45
CA ASP A 32 21.99 8.03 -0.26
C ASP A 32 21.56 9.49 -0.47
N TYR A 33 20.30 9.66 -0.89
CA TYR A 33 19.69 10.97 -1.05
C TYR A 33 18.37 11.10 -0.27
N HIS A 34 18.01 12.35 0.01
CA HIS A 34 16.73 12.70 0.62
C HIS A 34 15.60 12.60 -0.39
N ARG A 35 14.47 12.04 0.05
CA ARG A 35 13.30 11.76 -0.77
C ARG A 35 12.06 12.28 -0.06
N LEU A 36 11.29 13.13 -0.74
CA LEU A 36 9.94 13.46 -0.33
C LEU A 36 8.98 12.42 -0.92
N ARG A 37 8.48 11.53 -0.07
CA ARG A 37 7.48 10.52 -0.46
C ARG A 37 6.09 11.14 -0.31
N ILE A 38 5.35 11.23 -1.41
CA ILE A 38 3.94 11.65 -1.42
C ILE A 38 3.08 10.41 -1.64
N GLY A 39 2.11 10.19 -0.75
CA GLY A 39 1.20 9.07 -0.83
C GLY A 39 0.11 9.27 -1.87
N ILE A 40 -0.05 8.26 -2.73
CA ILE A 40 -1.12 8.16 -3.74
C ILE A 40 -2.10 7.02 -3.42
N GLY A 41 -1.97 6.39 -2.24
CA GLY A 41 -2.69 5.18 -1.87
C GLY A 41 -2.18 3.91 -2.57
N HIS A 42 -2.84 2.78 -2.27
CA HIS A 42 -2.61 1.49 -2.93
C HIS A 42 -3.96 0.90 -3.36
N PRO A 43 -4.08 0.35 -4.58
CA PRO A 43 -5.36 -0.18 -5.11
C PRO A 43 -5.79 -1.53 -4.51
N GLY A 44 -5.24 -1.92 -3.36
CA GLY A 44 -5.40 -3.26 -2.75
C GLY A 44 -4.67 -4.39 -3.50
N ASP A 45 -4.86 -4.52 -4.81
CA ASP A 45 -4.29 -5.59 -5.63
C ASP A 45 -3.04 -5.13 -6.40
N ARG A 46 -1.95 -5.88 -6.29
CA ARG A 46 -0.69 -5.66 -7.01
C ARG A 46 -0.89 -5.61 -8.52
N ARG A 47 -1.83 -6.37 -9.08
CA ARG A 47 -2.12 -6.40 -10.54
C ARG A 47 -2.71 -5.07 -11.05
N LYS A 48 -3.35 -4.30 -10.16
CA LYS A 48 -3.99 -3.02 -10.50
C LYS A 48 -3.04 -1.83 -10.34
N VAL A 49 -1.83 -2.04 -9.83
CA VAL A 49 -0.87 -0.96 -9.55
C VAL A 49 -0.54 -0.13 -10.78
N THR A 50 -0.29 -0.76 -11.94
CA THR A 50 0.04 -0.04 -13.17
C THR A 50 -1.09 0.90 -13.60
N ASN A 51 -2.34 0.42 -13.55
CA ASN A 51 -3.50 1.25 -13.89
C ASN A 51 -3.75 2.33 -12.85
N HIS A 52 -3.47 2.07 -11.57
CA HIS A 52 -3.61 3.06 -10.50
C HIS A 52 -2.63 4.23 -10.65
N VAL A 53 -1.36 3.96 -10.96
CA VAL A 53 -0.35 5.02 -11.10
C VAL A 53 -0.47 5.83 -12.39
N LEU A 54 -1.05 5.25 -13.44
CA LEU A 54 -1.33 5.93 -14.71
C LEU A 54 -2.74 6.55 -14.76
N GLY A 55 -3.59 6.21 -13.79
CA GLY A 55 -4.96 6.68 -13.70
C GLY A 55 -5.05 8.12 -13.24
N LYS A 56 -6.19 8.76 -13.54
CA LYS A 56 -6.52 10.08 -13.01
C LYS A 56 -7.10 9.94 -11.60
N PHE A 57 -6.79 10.91 -10.74
CA PHE A 57 -7.47 11.06 -9.47
C PHE A 57 -8.96 11.35 -9.70
N SER A 58 -9.81 10.86 -8.80
CA SER A 58 -11.20 11.31 -8.73
C SER A 58 -11.28 12.78 -8.31
N LYS A 59 -12.46 13.39 -8.45
CA LYS A 59 -12.67 14.80 -8.07
C LYS A 59 -12.32 15.06 -6.60
N ALA A 60 -12.81 14.22 -5.69
CA ALA A 60 -12.54 14.35 -4.25
C ALA A 60 -11.05 14.16 -3.91
N GLU A 61 -10.36 13.25 -4.61
CA GLU A 61 -8.92 13.05 -4.42
C GLU A 61 -8.11 14.24 -4.95
N THR A 62 -8.55 14.82 -6.07
CA THR A 62 -7.93 16.02 -6.64
C THR A 62 -8.08 17.21 -5.69
N GLU A 63 -9.28 17.45 -5.17
CA GLU A 63 -9.55 18.52 -4.18
C GLU A 63 -8.70 18.35 -2.92
N LEU A 64 -8.58 17.11 -2.41
CA LEU A 64 -7.73 16.81 -1.26
C LEU A 64 -6.25 17.13 -1.55
N ILE A 65 -5.73 16.67 -2.69
CA ILE A 65 -4.33 16.93 -3.07
C ILE A 65 -4.09 18.42 -3.25
N GLN A 66 -5.01 19.13 -3.90
CA GLN A 66 -4.91 20.58 -4.10
C GLN A 66 -4.89 21.33 -2.77
N GLY A 67 -5.71 20.93 -1.80
CA GLY A 67 -5.71 21.50 -0.45
C GLY A 67 -4.37 21.31 0.27
N LEU A 68 -3.62 20.24 -0.05
CA LEU A 68 -2.33 19.93 0.56
C LEU A 68 -1.11 20.51 -0.17
N MET A 69 -1.29 21.11 -1.35
CA MET A 69 -0.17 21.65 -2.13
C MET A 69 0.60 22.73 -1.37
N GLY A 70 -0.10 23.55 -0.58
CA GLY A 70 0.53 24.56 0.29
C GLY A 70 1.46 23.92 1.32
N ASP A 71 1.00 22.87 2.00
CA ASP A 71 1.81 22.15 3.00
C ASP A 71 3.01 21.45 2.37
N TYR A 72 2.85 20.85 1.17
CA TYR A 72 3.99 20.25 0.47
C TYR A 72 5.05 21.29 0.13
N HIS A 73 4.63 22.44 -0.40
CA HIS A 73 5.54 23.52 -0.75
C HIS A 73 6.30 24.02 0.49
N GLN A 74 5.58 24.27 1.59
CA GLN A 74 6.20 24.76 2.83
C GLN A 74 7.11 23.71 3.48
N ALA A 75 6.74 22.42 3.44
CA ALA A 75 7.60 21.35 3.90
C ALA A 75 8.92 21.29 3.10
N ILE A 76 8.89 21.45 1.78
CA ILE A 76 10.10 21.51 0.94
C ILE A 76 10.96 22.72 1.31
N ARG A 77 10.36 23.90 1.48
CA ARG A 77 11.10 25.11 1.88
C ARG A 77 11.75 24.96 3.24
N ALA A 78 11.02 24.45 4.22
CA ALA A 78 11.51 24.21 5.58
C ALA A 78 12.67 23.20 5.56
N PHE A 79 12.55 22.13 4.77
CA PHE A 79 13.62 21.15 4.60
C PHE A 79 14.90 21.78 4.02
N ILE A 80 14.79 22.58 2.95
CA ILE A 80 15.95 23.26 2.33
C ILE A 80 16.63 24.22 3.32
N ARG A 81 15.86 24.87 4.19
CA ARG A 81 16.35 25.81 5.21
C ARG A 81 16.89 25.15 6.48
N GLY A 82 16.75 23.83 6.62
CA GLY A 82 17.06 23.13 7.87
C GLY A 82 16.10 23.45 9.02
N ASN A 83 14.94 24.05 8.76
CA ASN A 83 13.94 24.34 9.79
C ASN A 83 13.13 23.07 10.11
N HIS A 84 13.60 22.29 11.08
CA HIS A 84 12.99 21.01 11.42
C HIS A 84 11.60 21.12 12.05
N ASP A 85 11.29 22.21 12.74
CA ASP A 85 10.01 22.37 13.42
C ASP A 85 8.90 22.73 12.42
N GLU A 86 9.16 23.68 11.52
CA GLU A 86 8.25 24.01 10.41
C GLU A 86 8.06 22.80 9.49
N LEU A 87 9.13 22.04 9.22
CA LEU A 87 9.05 20.80 8.47
C LEU A 87 8.11 19.79 9.14
N ARG A 88 8.26 19.54 10.44
CA ARG A 88 7.41 18.62 11.20
C ARG A 88 5.95 19.07 11.20
N GLN A 89 5.70 20.36 11.35
CA GLN A 89 4.36 20.93 11.33
C GLN A 89 3.65 20.66 10.01
N HIS A 90 4.27 20.98 8.88
CA HIS A 90 3.66 20.76 7.57
C HIS A 90 3.52 19.28 7.23
N LEU A 91 4.48 18.43 7.61
CA LEU A 91 4.31 16.97 7.44
C LEU A 91 3.17 16.42 8.31
N ALA A 92 2.98 16.93 9.52
CA ALA A 92 1.86 16.55 10.39
C ALA A 92 0.52 16.97 9.80
N ALA A 93 0.42 18.18 9.23
CA ALA A 93 -0.77 18.65 8.52
C ALA A 93 -1.16 17.69 7.38
N THR A 94 -0.18 17.25 6.57
CA THR A 94 -0.45 16.26 5.51
C THR A 94 -0.91 14.91 6.05
N LYS A 95 -0.46 14.49 7.23
CA LYS A 95 -0.90 13.24 7.86
C LYS A 95 -2.35 13.34 8.36
N ASN A 96 -2.73 14.47 8.94
CA ASN A 96 -4.05 14.66 9.54
C ASN A 96 -5.16 14.81 8.48
N ASN A 97 -4.82 15.40 7.35
CA ASN A 97 -5.73 15.64 6.23
C ASN A 97 -5.64 14.57 5.12
N ALA A 98 -4.76 13.57 5.29
CA ALA A 98 -4.69 12.43 4.37
C ALA A 98 -5.95 11.58 4.46
N LYS A 99 -6.34 10.97 3.34
CA LYS A 99 -7.44 10.00 3.32
C LYS A 99 -7.05 8.81 4.22
N PRO A 100 -7.89 8.42 5.20
CA PRO A 100 -7.62 7.24 6.01
C PRO A 100 -7.54 6.00 5.10
N GLU A 101 -6.61 5.10 5.38
CA GLU A 101 -6.52 3.82 4.69
C GLU A 101 -7.88 3.11 4.81
N ALA A 102 -8.50 2.78 3.68
CA ALA A 102 -9.67 1.94 3.69
C ALA A 102 -9.26 0.58 4.30
N LYS A 103 -9.69 0.32 5.54
CA LYS A 103 -9.54 -0.99 6.15
C LYS A 103 -10.50 -1.96 5.45
N ASN A 104 -9.91 -2.96 4.77
CA ASN A 104 -10.42 -4.28 4.37
C ASN A 104 -11.46 -4.41 3.25
N SER A 105 -11.13 -5.20 2.20
CA SER A 105 -11.95 -6.32 1.69
C SER A 105 -11.34 -7.00 0.45
N THR A 106 -10.68 -8.15 0.67
CA THR A 106 -10.73 -9.40 -0.13
C THR A 106 -9.95 -10.40 0.74
N GLN A 107 -10.49 -11.26 1.61
CA GLN A 107 -11.74 -12.02 1.61
C GLN A 107 -12.23 -12.32 0.19
N THR A 108 -11.48 -13.22 -0.44
CA THR A 108 -11.97 -14.35 -1.22
C THR A 108 -13.49 -14.43 -1.30
N SER A 109 -14.06 -14.02 -2.42
CA SER A 109 -15.37 -14.52 -2.85
C SER A 109 -15.20 -15.98 -3.28
N GLN A 110 -15.25 -16.90 -2.32
CA GLN A 110 -15.68 -18.26 -2.59
C GLN A 110 -17.19 -18.29 -2.41
N ASN A 111 -17.88 -18.30 -3.54
CA ASN A 111 -19.29 -18.62 -3.61
C ASN A 111 -19.43 -20.14 -3.40
N GLN A 112 -19.80 -20.58 -2.20
CA GLN A 112 -20.29 -21.94 -1.97
C GLN A 112 -21.68 -21.86 -1.33
N LYS A 113 -22.66 -22.31 -2.12
CA LYS A 113 -24.02 -22.58 -1.71
C LYS A 113 -24.01 -23.59 -0.56
N THR A 114 -24.86 -23.33 0.42
CA THR A 114 -25.20 -24.20 1.55
C THR A 114 -25.78 -25.53 1.09
N VAL A 115 -25.20 -26.65 1.57
CA VAL A 115 -25.83 -27.98 1.66
C VAL A 115 -25.38 -28.61 3.01
N PRO A 116 -26.24 -29.33 3.76
CA PRO A 116 -26.06 -29.63 5.20
C PRO A 116 -24.95 -30.65 5.51
N PRO A 117 -24.52 -30.79 6.79
CA PRO A 117 -23.40 -31.65 7.15
C PRO A 117 -23.87 -33.08 7.44
N GLU A 118 -23.38 -34.08 6.69
CA GLU A 118 -23.48 -35.47 7.15
C GLU A 118 -22.39 -36.40 6.54
N ASN A 119 -21.59 -36.97 7.46
CA ASN A 119 -21.26 -38.40 7.51
C ASN A 119 -20.07 -38.99 6.70
N ASP A 120 -18.82 -38.63 7.03
CA ASP A 120 -17.61 -39.27 6.47
C ASP A 120 -16.77 -40.12 7.47
N GLY A 121 -17.39 -40.61 8.55
CA GLY A 121 -16.89 -41.80 9.26
C GLY A 121 -16.84 -43.06 8.37
N LYS A 122 -17.47 -43.01 7.18
CA LYS A 122 -17.56 -44.12 6.21
C LYS A 122 -16.34 -44.22 5.29
N ILE A 123 -15.64 -43.11 4.99
CA ILE A 123 -14.44 -43.14 4.12
C ILE A 123 -13.27 -43.85 4.81
N ALA A 124 -13.09 -43.64 6.12
CA ALA A 124 -12.07 -44.33 6.91
C ALA A 124 -12.33 -45.85 7.01
N LEU A 125 -13.61 -46.26 7.06
CA LEU A 125 -13.99 -47.67 7.10
C LEU A 125 -13.74 -48.37 5.75
N LEU A 126 -14.03 -47.68 4.64
CA LEU A 126 -13.84 -48.21 3.29
C LEU A 126 -12.35 -48.42 2.94
N LEU A 127 -11.48 -47.52 3.39
CA LEU A 127 -10.02 -47.62 3.18
C LEU A 127 -9.36 -48.74 4.00
N ARG A 128 -9.92 -49.07 5.17
CA ARG A 128 -9.52 -50.26 5.94
C ARG A 128 -9.97 -51.57 5.29
N GLN A 129 -11.16 -51.58 4.70
CA GLN A 129 -11.73 -52.80 4.10
C GLN A 129 -11.11 -53.14 2.73
N LEU A 130 -10.52 -52.17 2.04
CA LEU A 130 -9.81 -52.34 0.77
C LEU A 130 -8.28 -52.50 0.91
N GLY A 131 -7.74 -52.60 2.14
CA GLY A 131 -6.33 -52.93 2.39
C GLY A 131 -5.29 -51.91 1.90
N LEU A 132 -5.69 -50.67 1.59
CA LEU A 132 -4.83 -49.67 0.92
C LEU A 132 -4.15 -48.65 1.86
N SER A 133 -4.10 -48.91 3.16
CA SER A 133 -3.39 -48.04 4.12
C SER A 133 -1.95 -48.51 4.33
N ARG A 134 -0.98 -47.93 3.59
CA ARG A 134 0.46 -48.08 3.88
C ARG A 134 0.84 -47.19 5.07
N LYS A 135 1.40 -47.81 6.13
CA LYS A 135 2.19 -47.15 7.18
C LYS A 135 3.53 -46.73 6.57
N GLU A 136 3.92 -45.49 6.77
CA GLU A 136 5.23 -45.01 7.26
C GLU A 136 5.03 -43.63 7.88
#